data_AF-L8P9H8-F1
#
_entry.id   AF-L8P9H8-F1
#
_cell.length_a   1.000
_cell.length_b   1.000
_cell.length_c   1.000
_cell.angle_alpha   90.00
_cell.angle_beta   90.00
_cell.angle_gamma   90.00
#
_symmetry.space_group_name_H-M   'P 1'
#
loop_
_entity.id
_entity.type
_entity.pdbx_description
1 polymer ?
#
loop_
_entity_poly.entity_id
_entity_poly.type
_entity_poly.pdbx_seq_one_letter_code
_entity_poly.pdbx_strand_id
1 'polypeptide(L)' 'MEPVLPRSVTADEVTYLSDLSMLVNVGGRERTREDFEEVCRRAGLTVTSLTPLPEAAPFWLIEAV' A
#
# COMPACT_ATOMS: atom_id res chain seq x y z
N MET A 1 -23.70 -5.23 -20.47
CA MET A 1 -23.36 -3.79 -20.56
C MET A 1 -22.62 -3.46 -19.27
N GLU A 2 -21.39 -2.98 -19.37
CA GLU A 2 -20.44 -2.78 -18.26
C GLU A 2 -20.05 -1.31 -18.13
N PRO A 3 -19.47 -0.91 -16.98
CA PRO A 3 -19.54 0.46 -16.48
C PRO A 3 -18.69 1.44 -17.27
N VAL A 4 -19.08 2.71 -17.15
CA VAL A 4 -18.34 3.85 -17.68
C VAL A 4 -17.83 4.69 -16.49
N LEU A 5 -16.50 4.83 -16.41
CA LEU A 5 -15.77 5.53 -15.35
C LEU A 5 -15.81 7.07 -15.54
N PRO A 6 -15.97 7.87 -14.46
CA PRO A 6 -15.94 9.34 -14.55
C PRO A 6 -14.99 10.04 -13.56
N ARG A 7 -15.07 11.39 -13.46
CA ARG A 7 -14.19 12.34 -14.15
C ARG A 7 -13.15 12.88 -13.17
N SER A 8 -12.31 12.04 -12.59
CA SER A 8 -10.91 12.32 -12.22
C SER A 8 -10.49 11.28 -11.21
N VAL A 9 -9.42 10.57 -11.53
CA VAL A 9 -8.56 9.91 -10.56
C VAL A 9 -7.18 10.55 -10.70
N THR A 10 -6.52 10.89 -9.60
CA THR A 10 -5.15 11.42 -9.56
C THR A 10 -4.62 11.31 -8.13
N ALA A 11 -3.41 10.82 -7.79
CA ALA A 11 -2.43 10.03 -8.54
C ALA A 11 -2.35 8.61 -7.93
N ASP A 12 -1.93 7.65 -8.74
CA ASP A 12 -1.72 6.22 -8.43
C ASP A 12 -2.98 5.32 -8.43
N GLU A 13 -3.76 5.39 -9.52
CA GLU A 13 -5.02 4.65 -9.74
C GLU A 13 -4.91 3.15 -9.41
N VAL A 14 -3.78 2.53 -9.72
CA VAL A 14 -3.55 1.09 -9.53
C VAL A 14 -3.46 0.74 -8.04
N THR A 15 -2.78 1.56 -7.24
CA THR A 15 -2.63 1.34 -5.79
C THR A 15 -3.99 1.42 -5.10
N TYR A 16 -4.81 2.41 -5.44
CA TYR A 16 -6.14 2.55 -4.86
C TYR A 16 -7.11 1.46 -5.32
N LEU A 17 -7.04 1.04 -6.59
CA LEU A 17 -7.84 -0.08 -7.08
C LEU A 17 -7.38 -1.41 -6.45
N SER A 18 -6.08 -1.57 -6.19
CA SER A 18 -5.53 -2.72 -5.47
C SER A 18 -5.99 -2.75 -4.02
N ASP A 19 -5.92 -1.63 -3.30
CA ASP A 19 -6.43 -1.52 -1.92
C ASP A 19 -7.91 -1.87 -1.84
N LEU A 20 -8.71 -1.34 -2.77
CA LEU A 20 -10.13 -1.67 -2.84
C LEU A 20 -10.35 -3.16 -3.12
N SER A 21 -9.57 -3.75 -4.02
CA SER A 21 -9.62 -5.19 -4.31
C SER A 21 -9.24 -6.02 -3.08
N MET A 22 -8.20 -5.63 -2.35
CA MET A 22 -7.77 -6.29 -1.11
C MET A 22 -8.85 -6.20 -0.04
N LEU A 23 -9.50 -5.05 0.11
CA LEU A 23 -10.59 -4.86 1.07
C LEU A 23 -11.78 -5.75 0.75
N VAL A 24 -12.21 -5.77 -0.52
CA VAL A 24 -13.41 -6.50 -0.95
C VAL A 24 -13.19 -8.01 -0.96
N ASN A 25 -12.04 -8.47 -1.44
CA ASN A 25 -11.81 -9.88 -1.66
C ASN A 25 -11.11 -10.59 -0.49
N VAL A 26 -10.29 -9.87 0.28
CA VAL A 26 -9.41 -10.46 1.31
C VAL A 26 -9.64 -9.85 2.70
N GLY A 27 -10.33 -8.69 2.79
CA GLY A 27 -10.44 -7.89 4.01
C GLY A 27 -9.13 -7.17 4.38
N GLY A 28 -8.18 -7.10 3.45
CA GLY A 28 -6.90 -6.41 3.60
C GLY A 28 -7.04 -4.90 3.40
N ARG A 29 -6.07 -4.15 3.93
CA ARG A 29 -5.93 -2.71 3.68
C ARG A 29 -4.47 -2.41 3.49
N GLU A 30 -4.15 -1.65 2.46
CA GLU A 30 -2.83 -1.06 2.27
C GLU A 30 -2.53 -0.10 3.43
N ARG A 31 -1.25 0.03 3.77
CA ARG A 31 -0.76 0.71 4.97
C ARG A 31 0.16 1.86 4.60
N THR A 32 0.09 2.95 5.35
CA THR A 32 1.07 4.04 5.22
C THR A 32 2.40 3.65 5.88
N ARG A 33 3.42 4.51 5.73
CA ARG A 33 4.69 4.37 6.44
C ARG A 33 4.50 4.24 7.95
N GLU A 34 3.69 5.12 8.52
CA GLU A 34 3.44 5.19 9.96
C GLU A 34 2.73 3.93 10.46
N ASP A 35 1.82 3.37 9.65
CA ASP A 35 1.15 2.11 9.96
C ASP A 35 2.15 0.94 10.01
N PHE A 36 3.13 0.91 9.09
CA PHE A 36 4.17 -0.12 9.10
C PHE A 36 5.10 0.02 10.31
N GLU A 37 5.49 1.25 10.65
CA GLU A 37 6.28 1.53 11.86
C GLU A 37 5.56 1.03 13.12
N GLU A 38 4.26 1.31 13.24
CA GLU A 38 3.45 0.87 14.38
C GLU A 38 3.30 -0.65 14.45
N VAL A 39 3.09 -1.32 13.32
CA VAL A 39 3.01 -2.80 13.26
C VAL A 39 4.34 -3.43 13.67
N CYS A 40 5.46 -2.95 13.13
CA CYS A 40 6.79 -3.42 13.51
C CYS A 40 7.05 -3.21 15.00
N ARG A 41 6.75 -2.01 15.52
CA ARG A 41 6.92 -1.68 16.94
C ARG A 41 6.13 -2.62 17.84
N ARG A 42 4.88 -2.93 17.49
CA ARG A 42 4.04 -3.89 18.22
C ARG A 42 4.58 -5.32 18.16
N ALA A 43 5.29 -5.67 17.09
CA ALA A 43 5.98 -6.95 16.94
C ALA A 43 7.35 -6.98 17.64
N GLY A 44 7.78 -5.88 18.28
CA GLY A 44 9.11 -5.77 18.90
C GLY A 44 10.24 -5.47 17.92
N LEU A 45 9.90 -5.07 16.70
CA LEU A 45 10.84 -4.69 15.64
C LEU A 45 10.87 -3.17 15.48
N THR A 46 11.99 -2.64 14.99
CA THR A 46 12.14 -1.22 14.64
C THR A 46 12.41 -1.09 13.14
N VAL A 47 11.58 -0.33 12.42
CA VAL A 47 11.82 -0.02 11.01
C VAL A 47 13.09 0.82 10.89
N THR A 48 14.03 0.36 10.09
CA THR A 48 15.32 1.04 9.86
C THR A 48 15.36 1.74 8.50
N SER A 49 14.60 1.26 7.53
CA SER A 49 14.62 1.77 6.16
C SER A 49 13.32 1.47 5.42
N LEU A 50 12.95 2.41 4.56
CA LEU A 50 11.81 2.33 3.65
C LEU A 50 12.25 2.92 2.32
N THR A 51 12.52 2.05 1.35
CA THR A 51 13.11 2.42 0.05
C THR A 51 12.12 2.15 -1.08
N PRO A 52 11.77 3.15 -1.91
CA PRO A 52 10.91 2.93 -3.06
C PRO A 52 11.65 2.07 -4.10
N LEU A 53 10.93 1.19 -4.81
CA LEU A 53 11.48 0.37 -5.89
C LEU A 53 11.02 0.93 -7.24
N PRO A 54 11.81 1.77 -7.94
CA PRO A 54 11.34 2.51 -9.11
C PRO A 54 10.93 1.61 -10.28
N GLU A 55 11.63 0.50 -10.48
CA GLU A 55 11.34 -0.49 -11.53
C GLU A 55 10.11 -1.37 -11.21
N ALA A 56 9.62 -1.30 -9.97
CA ALA A 56 8.47 -2.06 -9.48
C ALA A 56 7.46 -1.14 -8.78
N ALA A 57 7.33 0.12 -9.21
CA ALA A 57 6.32 1.01 -8.64
C ALA A 57 4.93 0.37 -8.73
N PRO A 58 4.11 0.42 -7.66
CA PRO A 58 4.21 1.27 -6.47
C PRO A 58 4.91 0.62 -5.25
N PHE A 59 5.68 -0.47 -5.42
CA PHE A 59 6.22 -1.24 -4.29
C PHE A 59 7.39 -0.56 -3.56
N TRP A 60 7.49 -0.85 -2.26
CA TRP A 60 8.56 -0.39 -1.36
C TRP A 60 9.20 -1.57 -0.64
N LEU A 61 10.52 -1.47 -0.40
CA LEU A 61 11.24 -2.37 0.49
C LEU A 61 11.21 -1.81 1.91
N ILE A 62 10.82 -2.65 2.87
CA ILE A 62 10.80 -2.33 4.30
C ILE A 62 11.87 -3.18 5.01
N GLU A 63 12.80 -2.53 5.71
CA GLU A 63 13.80 -3.20 6.54
C GLU A 63 13.51 -2.91 8.01
N ALA A 64 13.50 -3.94 8.86
CA ALA A 64 13.25 -3.83 10.29
C ALA A 64 14.09 -4.84 11.10
N VAL A 65 14.55 -4.45 12.29
CA VAL A 65 15.40 -5.25 13.20
C VAL A 65 14.84 -5.36 14.60
#